data_AF-A0A533ZCU5-F1
#
_entry.id   AF-A0A533ZCU5-F1
#
_cell.length_a   1.000
_cell.length_b   1.000
_cell.length_c   1.000
_cell.angle_alpha   90.00
_cell.angle_beta   90.00
_cell.angle_gamma   90.00
#
_symmetry.space_group_name_H-M   'P 1'
#
loop_
_entity.id
_entity.type
_entity.pdbx_description
1 polymer ?
#
loop_
_entity_poly.entity_id
_entity_poly.type
_entity_poly.pdbx_seq_one_letter_code
_entity_poly.pdbx_strand_id
1 'polypeptide(L)'
;MTLDQAISTLSQSDPIVKLLQQVKLGRMKPSDAGLRAITEAWLGTYHKVLDTVQLERAALVRLDPAPRLAVLIDTGVLTADHPAVVGLGTLFDKRLAEAKPSA
;
A
#
# COMPACT_ATOMS: atom_id res chain seq x y z
N MET A 1 -7.34 -13.46 8.97
CA MET A 1 -6.37 -13.40 7.86
C MET A 1 -4.98 -13.57 8.45
N THR A 2 -4.18 -14.50 7.94
CA THR A 2 -2.77 -14.67 8.34
C THR A 2 -1.87 -13.64 7.67
N LEU A 3 -0.63 -13.50 8.14
CA LEU A 3 0.35 -12.61 7.51
C LEU A 3 0.60 -12.99 6.04
N ASP A 4 0.75 -14.29 5.74
CA ASP A 4 1.00 -14.74 4.36
C ASP A 4 -0.19 -14.47 3.44
N GLN A 5 -1.42 -14.63 3.94
CA GLN A 5 -2.63 -14.26 3.19
C GLN A 5 -2.68 -12.76 2.91
N ALA A 6 -2.33 -11.93 3.89
CA ALA A 6 -2.26 -10.49 3.75
C ALA A 6 -1.22 -10.09 2.70
N ILE A 7 0.02 -10.56 2.83
CA ILE A 7 1.11 -10.31 1.87
C ILE A 7 0.71 -10.73 0.45
N SER A 8 0.13 -11.93 0.30
CA SER A 8 -0.31 -12.45 -0.99
C SER A 8 -1.37 -11.55 -1.61
N THR A 9 -2.38 -11.14 -0.84
CA THR A 9 -3.48 -10.26 -1.29
C THR A 9 -2.96 -8.90 -1.76
N LEU A 10 -2.05 -8.30 -1.00
CA LEU A 10 -1.44 -7.00 -1.34
C LEU A 10 -0.54 -7.11 -2.57
N SER A 11 0.23 -8.20 -2.69
CA SER A 11 1.16 -8.41 -3.81
C SER A 11 0.43 -8.67 -5.13
N GLN A 12 -0.70 -9.37 -5.09
CA GLN A 12 -1.51 -9.64 -6.29
C GLN A 12 -2.09 -8.38 -6.92
N SER A 13 -2.34 -7.35 -6.11
CA SER A 13 -2.91 -6.07 -6.53
C SER A 13 -1.86 -4.95 -6.68
N ASP A 14 -0.57 -5.23 -6.45
CA ASP A 14 0.49 -4.22 -6.41
C ASP A 14 0.74 -3.56 -7.78
N PRO A 15 0.53 -2.23 -7.93
CA PRO A 15 0.75 -1.51 -9.18
C PRO A 15 2.22 -1.44 -9.60
N ILE A 16 3.17 -1.60 -8.66
CA ILE A 16 4.60 -1.41 -8.89
C ILE A 16 5.16 -2.45 -9.87
N VAL A 17 4.75 -3.70 -9.72
CA VAL A 17 5.34 -4.84 -10.45
C VAL A 17 5.05 -4.77 -11.95
N LYS A 18 3.91 -4.19 -12.36
CA LYS A 18 3.47 -4.21 -13.76
C LYS A 18 3.49 -2.84 -14.42
N LEU A 19 2.77 -1.89 -13.83
CA LEU A 19 2.45 -0.64 -14.51
C LEU A 19 3.44 0.47 -14.18
N LEU A 20 3.93 0.52 -12.93
CA LEU A 20 4.93 1.52 -12.57
C LEU A 20 6.25 1.32 -13.32
N GLN A 21 6.61 0.07 -13.64
CA GLN A 21 7.75 -0.16 -14.51
C GLN A 21 7.55 0.49 -15.90
N GLN A 22 6.34 0.50 -16.44
CA GLN A 22 6.05 1.18 -17.72
C GLN A 22 6.16 2.70 -17.58
N VAL A 23 5.77 3.27 -16.43
CA VAL A 23 5.95 4.69 -16.12
C VAL A 23 7.43 5.06 -16.10
N LYS A 24 8.24 4.28 -15.38
CA LYS A 24 9.70 4.49 -15.30
C LYS A 24 10.39 4.38 -16.66
N LEU A 25 9.85 3.56 -17.56
CA LEU A 25 10.33 3.41 -18.94
C LEU A 25 9.78 4.47 -19.91
N GLY A 26 8.94 5.41 -19.45
CA GLY A 26 8.32 6.44 -20.29
C GLY A 26 7.24 5.93 -21.25
N ARG A 27 6.78 4.69 -21.07
CA ARG A 27 5.75 4.04 -21.91
C ARG A 27 4.33 4.32 -21.43
N MET A 28 4.20 4.80 -20.20
CA MET A 28 2.95 5.17 -19.55
C MET A 28 3.14 6.49 -18.80
N LYS A 29 2.16 7.38 -18.82
CA LYS A 29 2.22 8.61 -18.03
C LYS A 29 1.73 8.32 -16.61
N PRO A 30 2.31 8.96 -15.57
CA PRO A 30 1.82 8.84 -14.20
C PRO A 30 0.34 9.23 -14.07
N SER A 31 -0.12 10.17 -14.91
CA SER A 31 -1.49 10.69 -14.94
C SER A 31 -2.49 9.79 -15.69
N ASP A 32 -2.05 8.65 -16.25
CA ASP A 32 -2.92 7.79 -17.05
C ASP A 32 -4.07 7.23 -16.20
N ALA A 33 -5.29 7.33 -16.71
CA ALA A 33 -6.50 6.98 -15.97
C ALA A 33 -6.51 5.51 -15.50
N GLY A 34 -5.96 4.60 -16.32
CA GLY A 34 -5.85 3.18 -15.96
C GLY A 34 -4.89 2.93 -14.79
N LEU A 35 -3.76 3.64 -14.75
CA LEU A 35 -2.81 3.55 -13.64
C LEU A 35 -3.40 4.11 -12.35
N ARG A 36 -4.12 5.24 -12.45
CA ARG A 36 -4.82 5.83 -11.32
C ARG A 36 -5.86 4.87 -10.76
N ALA A 37 -6.72 4.29 -11.60
CA ALA A 37 -7.75 3.35 -11.15
C ALA A 37 -7.16 2.12 -10.42
N ILE A 38 -6.05 1.59 -10.93
CA ILE A 38 -5.37 0.44 -10.31
C ILE A 38 -4.72 0.83 -8.98
N THR A 39 -4.11 2.01 -8.91
CA THR A 39 -3.50 2.53 -7.69
C THR A 39 -4.55 2.76 -6.60
N GLU A 40 -5.71 3.34 -6.94
CA GLU A 40 -6.83 3.52 -6.00
C GLU A 40 -7.38 2.18 -5.51
N ALA A 41 -7.55 1.20 -6.40
CA ALA A 41 -8.00 -0.14 -6.03
C ALA A 41 -7.01 -0.85 -5.07
N TRP A 42 -5.71 -0.66 -5.30
CA TRP A 42 -4.67 -1.17 -4.42
C TRP A 42 -4.70 -0.49 -3.03
N LEU A 43 -4.85 0.83 -2.97
CA LEU A 43 -4.99 1.58 -1.70
C LEU A 43 -6.20 1.09 -0.90
N GLY A 44 -7.35 0.90 -1.55
CA GLY A 44 -8.55 0.34 -0.92
C GLY A 44 -8.37 -1.10 -0.43
N THR A 45 -7.65 -1.93 -1.20
CA THR A 45 -7.27 -3.29 -0.78
C THR A 45 -6.38 -3.26 0.44
N TYR A 46 -5.40 -2.34 0.47
CA TYR A 46 -4.49 -2.16 1.61
C TYR A 46 -5.23 -1.78 2.88
N HIS A 47 -6.13 -0.80 2.79
CA HIS A 47 -6.97 -0.38 3.90
C HIS A 47 -7.78 -1.56 4.47
N LYS A 48 -8.45 -2.32 3.60
CA LYS A 48 -9.24 -3.49 4.01
C LYS A 48 -8.39 -4.59 4.66
N VAL A 49 -7.18 -4.84 4.16
CA VAL A 49 -6.25 -5.77 4.78
C VAL A 49 -5.90 -5.29 6.19
N LEU A 50 -5.49 -4.03 6.33
CA LEU A 50 -5.15 -3.47 7.64
C LEU A 50 -6.34 -3.45 8.61
N ASP A 51 -7.57 -3.26 8.15
CA ASP A 51 -8.75 -3.34 9.02
C ASP A 51 -9.01 -4.76 9.53
N THR A 52 -8.75 -5.78 8.71
CA THR A 52 -9.17 -7.17 8.99
C THR A 52 -8.11 -8.02 9.69
N VAL A 53 -6.82 -7.68 9.57
CA VAL A 53 -5.74 -8.49 10.14
C VAL A 53 -5.58 -8.28 11.65
N GLN A 54 -5.47 -9.35 12.43
CA GLN A 54 -5.08 -9.28 13.84
C GLN A 54 -3.71 -9.91 13.97
N LEU A 55 -2.68 -9.07 13.95
CA LEU A 55 -1.28 -9.48 13.92
C LEU A 55 -0.54 -8.79 15.06
N GLU A 56 0.50 -9.46 15.56
CA GLU A 56 1.46 -8.85 16.48
C GLU A 56 2.26 -7.76 15.77
N ARG A 57 2.86 -6.88 16.57
CA ARG A 57 3.65 -5.74 16.08
C ARG A 57 4.71 -6.17 15.04
N ALA A 58 5.48 -7.23 15.29
CA ALA A 58 6.52 -7.67 14.36
C ALA A 58 5.96 -8.12 12.99
N ALA A 59 4.78 -8.72 12.98
CA ALA A 59 4.11 -9.13 11.74
C ALA A 59 3.49 -7.93 11.01
N LEU A 60 2.93 -6.95 11.74
CA LEU A 60 2.39 -5.73 11.15
C LEU A 60 3.46 -4.90 10.44
N VAL A 61 4.68 -4.79 10.98
CA VAL A 61 5.78 -4.05 10.33
C VAL A 61 6.08 -4.58 8.93
N ARG A 62 5.82 -5.87 8.66
CA ARG A 62 5.98 -6.46 7.32
C ARG A 62 4.91 -6.02 6.31
N LEU A 63 3.84 -5.40 6.81
CA LEU A 63 2.76 -4.77 6.04
C LEU A 63 2.88 -3.24 6.05
N ASP A 64 4.07 -2.70 6.30
CA ASP A 64 4.30 -1.26 6.21
C ASP A 64 4.03 -0.76 4.77
N PRO A 65 3.05 0.14 4.57
CA PRO A 65 2.76 0.68 3.26
C PRO A 65 3.80 1.71 2.80
N ALA A 66 4.58 2.33 3.70
CA ALA A 66 5.44 3.48 3.41
C ALA A 66 6.43 3.25 2.26
N PRO A 67 7.15 2.11 2.15
CA PRO A 67 8.06 1.90 1.03
C PRO A 67 7.37 1.89 -0.34
N ARG A 68 6.12 1.39 -0.40
CA ARG A 68 5.36 1.35 -1.66
C ARG A 68 4.77 2.72 -1.98
N LEU A 69 4.24 3.41 -0.97
CA LEU A 69 3.71 4.77 -1.10
C LEU A 69 4.79 5.75 -1.59
N ALA A 70 6.00 5.68 -1.02
CA ALA A 70 7.13 6.51 -1.46
C ALA A 70 7.41 6.34 -2.95
N VAL A 71 7.46 5.09 -3.43
CA VAL A 71 7.70 4.78 -4.84
C VAL A 71 6.60 5.32 -5.75
N LEU A 72 5.33 5.29 -5.32
CA LEU A 72 4.20 5.86 -6.09
C LEU A 72 4.21 7.40 -6.09
N ILE A 73 4.67 8.02 -5.00
CA ILE A 73 4.83 9.47 -4.90
C ILE A 73 6.00 9.96 -5.76
N ASP A 74 7.17 9.31 -5.66
CA ASP A 74 8.37 9.67 -6.42
C ASP A 74 8.18 9.57 -7.93
N THR A 75 7.29 8.68 -8.36
CA THR A 75 6.93 8.51 -9.77
C THR A 75 5.79 9.43 -10.23
N GLY A 76 5.25 10.25 -9.34
CA GLY A 76 4.18 11.21 -9.62
C GLY A 76 2.81 10.57 -9.84
N VAL A 77 2.63 9.29 -9.46
CA VAL A 77 1.35 8.59 -9.55
C VAL A 77 0.42 9.01 -8.43
N LEU A 78 0.98 9.23 -7.24
CA LEU A 78 0.30 9.78 -6.08
C LEU A 78 0.99 11.05 -5.62
N THR A 79 0.29 11.84 -4.82
CA THR A 79 0.87 12.95 -4.08
C THR A 79 0.90 12.61 -2.59
N ALA A 80 1.86 13.19 -1.85
CA ALA A 80 2.01 12.90 -0.42
C ALA A 80 0.79 13.38 0.41
N ASP A 81 0.11 14.42 -0.05
CA ASP A 81 -1.11 14.99 0.54
C ASP A 81 -2.40 14.27 0.09
N HIS A 82 -2.29 13.24 -0.75
CA HIS A 82 -3.45 12.50 -1.21
C HIS A 82 -4.21 11.88 -0.02
N PRO A 83 -5.53 12.07 0.11
CA PRO A 83 -6.27 11.64 1.31
C PRO A 83 -6.11 10.14 1.64
N ALA A 84 -6.04 9.28 0.63
CA ALA A 84 -5.84 7.85 0.83
C ALA A 84 -4.42 7.50 1.30
N VAL A 85 -3.39 8.28 0.93
CA VAL A 85 -2.01 8.11 1.42
C VAL A 85 -1.96 8.45 2.90
N VAL A 86 -2.49 9.62 3.27
CA VAL A 86 -2.54 10.09 4.66
C VAL A 86 -3.38 9.15 5.53
N GLY A 87 -4.55 8.75 5.04
CA GLY A 87 -5.45 7.84 5.74
C GLY A 87 -4.81 6.46 5.97
N LEU A 88 -4.11 5.92 4.97
CA LEU A 88 -3.46 4.62 5.09
C LEU A 88 -2.29 4.65 6.09
N GLY A 89 -1.47 5.72 6.07
CA GLY A 89 -0.41 5.92 7.06
C GLY A 89 -0.97 6.01 8.49
N THR A 90 -2.01 6.82 8.67
CA THR A 90 -2.69 6.99 9.97
C THR A 90 -3.27 5.67 10.49
N LEU A 91 -3.91 4.89 9.61
CA LEU A 91 -4.45 3.58 9.96
C LEU A 91 -3.33 2.62 10.37
N PHE A 92 -2.23 2.58 9.63
CA PHE A 92 -1.10 1.73 9.94
C PHE A 92 -0.49 2.07 11.31
N ASP A 93 -0.23 3.34 11.58
CA ASP A 93 0.31 3.81 12.85
C ASP A 93 -0.60 3.45 14.02
N LYS A 94 -1.92 3.64 13.85
CA LYS A 94 -2.92 3.23 14.83
C LYS A 94 -2.85 1.74 15.10
N ARG A 95 -2.87 0.90 14.05
CA ARG A 95 -2.81 -0.56 14.20
C ARG A 95 -1.52 -1.02 14.85
N LEU A 96 -0.41 -0.35 14.55
CA LEU A 96 0.89 -0.63 15.16
C LEU A 96 0.88 -0.30 16.65
N ALA A 97 0.28 0.82 17.04
CA ALA A 97 0.13 1.25 18.44
C ALA A 97 -0.77 0.29 19.25
N GLU A 98 -1.84 -0.22 18.65
CA GLU A 98 -2.78 -1.16 19.27
C GLU A 98 -2.26 -2.60 19.34
N ALA A 99 -1.29 -2.96 18.51
CA ALA A 99 -0.79 -4.32 18.42
C ALA A 99 0.08 -4.69 19.62
N LYS A 100 -0.12 -5.93 20.09
CA LYS A 100 0.68 -6.50 21.16
C LYS A 100 2.16 -6.56 20.75
N PRO A 101 3.08 -6.28 21.69
CA PRO A 101 4.49 -6.58 21.48
C PRO A 101 4.65 -8.08 21.24
N SER A 102 5.64 -8.46 20.44
CA SER A 102 5.94 -9.88 20.22
C SER A 102 6.38 -10.52 21.54
N ALA A 103 5.86 -11.72 21.77
CA ALA A 103 6.11 -12.52 22.97
C ALA A 103 7.55 -13.03 23.05
#